data_AF-A0AAT9LP77-F1
#
_entry.id   AF-A0AAT9LP77-F1
#
_cell.length_a   1.000
_cell.length_b   1.000
_cell.length_c   1.000
_cell.angle_alpha   90.00
_cell.angle_beta   90.00
_cell.angle_gamma   90.00
#
_symmetry.space_group_name_H-M   'P 1'
#
loop_
_entity.id
_entity.type
_entity.pdbx_description
1 polymer ?
#
loop_
_entity_poly.entity_id
_entity_poly.type
_entity_poly.pdbx_seq_one_letter_code
_entity_poly.pdbx_strand_id
1 'polypeptide(L)'
;MSAEVDRLLVTWDRFTVALRMNEGFNGTAYAELRSALTDLTAAWQGMDALPRLGVNVLVDIVPTVDAMTMSYPAPTSSKIGEAVFELQELIAECVALSEQDVEYVENLSDGSSDSDPSA
;
A
#
# COMPACT_ATOMS: atom_id res chain seq x y z
N MET A 1 12.66 5.54 11.77
CA MET A 1 11.57 4.77 11.15
C MET A 1 10.28 5.41 11.63
N SER A 2 9.28 5.65 10.76
CA SER A 2 8.01 6.25 11.23
C SER A 2 7.23 5.21 12.01
N ALA A 3 6.46 5.62 13.02
CA ALA A 3 5.71 4.69 13.87
C ALA A 3 4.69 3.89 13.06
N GLU A 4 4.19 4.46 11.97
CA GLU A 4 3.22 3.88 11.04
C GLU A 4 3.85 2.78 10.19
N VAL A 5 5.09 2.98 9.73
CA VAL A 5 5.83 1.92 9.00
C VAL A 5 6.16 0.76 9.94
N ASP A 6 6.56 1.04 11.18
CA ASP A 6 6.84 0.00 12.17
C ASP A 6 5.58 -0.82 12.47
N ARG A 7 4.44 -0.13 12.62
CA ARG A 7 3.15 -0.77 12.84
C ARG A 7 2.74 -1.61 11.64
N LEU A 8 2.87 -1.09 10.41
CA LEU A 8 2.60 -1.83 9.18
C LEU A 8 3.39 -3.15 9.15
N LEU A 9 4.70 -3.10 9.42
CA LEU A 9 5.57 -4.28 9.44
C LEU A 9 5.08 -5.33 10.43
N VAL A 10 4.73 -4.93 11.65
CA VAL A 10 4.25 -5.84 12.69
C VAL A 10 2.91 -6.47 12.31
N THR A 11 1.96 -5.67 11.82
CA THR A 11 0.63 -6.19 11.44
C THR A 11 0.70 -7.05 10.19
N TRP A 12 1.59 -6.73 9.26
CA TRP A 12 1.84 -7.52 8.06
C TRP A 12 2.43 -8.88 8.40
N ASP A 13 3.48 -8.92 9.24
CA ASP A 13 4.08 -10.17 9.68
C ASP A 13 3.06 -11.04 10.42
N ARG A 14 2.29 -10.46 11.34
CA ARG A 14 1.24 -11.19 12.08
C ARG A 14 0.20 -11.81 11.15
N PHE A 15 -0.29 -11.07 10.16
CA PHE A 15 -1.29 -11.57 9.22
C PHE A 15 -0.71 -12.67 8.31
N THR A 16 0.50 -12.47 7.77
CA THR A 16 1.12 -13.46 6.88
C THR A 16 1.53 -14.73 7.59
N VAL A 17 2.03 -14.64 8.82
CA VAL A 17 2.38 -15.81 9.63
C VAL A 17 1.14 -16.68 9.85
N ALA A 18 -0.01 -16.11 10.20
CA ALA A 18 -1.25 -16.86 10.36
C ALA A 18 -1.63 -17.61 9.07
N LEU A 19 -1.53 -16.94 7.91
CA LEU A 19 -1.80 -17.57 6.62
C LEU A 19 -0.79 -18.69 6.28
N ARG A 20 0.50 -18.49 6.55
CA ARG A 20 1.55 -19.48 6.26
C ARG A 20 1.54 -20.68 7.20
N MET A 21 1.12 -20.50 8.45
CA MET A 21 1.02 -21.56 9.45
C MET A 21 -0.26 -22.41 9.30
N ASN A 22 -1.04 -22.18 8.24
CA ASN A 22 -2.28 -22.89 7.96
C ASN A 22 -3.35 -22.71 9.05
N GLU A 23 -3.34 -21.56 9.75
CA GLU A 23 -4.32 -21.23 10.80
C GLU A 23 -5.66 -20.73 10.21
N GLY A 24 -5.73 -20.58 8.89
CA GLY A 24 -6.89 -20.03 8.20
C GLY A 24 -6.88 -18.50 8.16
N PHE A 25 -8.05 -17.93 7.88
CA PHE A 25 -8.21 -16.48 7.78
C PHE A 25 -8.35 -15.84 9.17
N ASN A 26 -7.28 -15.24 9.68
CA ASN A 26 -7.29 -14.53 10.95
C ASN A 26 -7.88 -13.11 10.79
N GLY A 27 -9.17 -12.98 11.08
CA GLY A 27 -9.89 -11.70 10.94
C GLY A 27 -9.38 -10.57 11.85
N THR A 28 -8.82 -10.89 13.02
CA THR A 28 -8.24 -9.87 13.92
C THR A 28 -6.94 -9.33 13.34
N ALA A 29 -6.02 -10.20 12.91
CA ALA A 29 -4.77 -9.77 12.28
C ALA A 29 -5.04 -9.00 10.96
N TYR A 30 -6.06 -9.41 10.22
CA TYR A 30 -6.50 -8.70 9.03
C TYR A 30 -7.02 -7.29 9.33
N ALA A 31 -7.89 -7.14 10.34
CA ALA A 31 -8.41 -5.84 10.74
C ALA A 31 -7.31 -4.90 11.26
N GLU A 32 -6.33 -5.43 11.98
CA GLU A 32 -5.15 -4.67 12.42
C GLU A 32 -4.30 -4.19 11.24
N LEU A 33 -4.06 -5.05 10.23
CA LEU A 33 -3.35 -4.68 9.01
C LEU A 33 -4.09 -3.59 8.23
N ARG A 34 -5.42 -3.71 8.08
CA ARG A 34 -6.24 -2.68 7.43
C ARG A 34 -6.12 -1.33 8.14
N SER A 35 -6.22 -1.34 9.47
CA SER A 35 -6.06 -0.12 10.27
C SER A 35 -4.65 0.48 10.09
N ALA A 36 -3.61 -0.36 9.99
CA ALA A 36 -2.26 0.13 9.74
C ALA A 36 -2.11 0.78 8.36
N LEU A 37 -2.73 0.22 7.32
CA LEU A 37 -2.76 0.83 5.99
C LEU A 37 -3.51 2.17 5.99
N THR A 38 -4.67 2.26 6.65
CA THR A 38 -5.41 3.52 6.76
C THR A 38 -4.60 4.61 7.47
N ASP A 39 -3.91 4.27 8.57
CA ASP A 39 -3.05 5.22 9.28
C ASP A 39 -1.84 5.62 8.43
N LEU A 40 -1.32 4.70 7.62
CA LEU A 40 -0.23 4.97 6.67
C LEU A 40 -0.66 5.98 5.60
N THR A 41 -1.86 5.81 5.02
CA THR A 41 -2.45 6.76 4.06
C THR A 41 -2.49 8.17 4.64
N ALA A 42 -2.99 8.32 5.88
CA ALA A 42 -3.04 9.62 6.53
C ALA A 42 -1.64 10.21 6.80
N ALA A 43 -0.68 9.37 7.19
CA ALA A 43 0.70 9.81 7.46
C ALA A 43 1.48 10.18 6.20
N TRP A 44 1.16 9.57 5.06
CA TRP A 44 1.85 9.79 3.79
C TRP A 44 1.21 10.86 2.92
N GLN A 45 0.05 11.36 3.31
CA GLN A 45 -0.64 12.42 2.59
C GLN A 45 0.24 13.68 2.49
N GLY A 46 0.51 14.12 1.26
CA GLY A 46 1.32 15.31 0.98
C GLY A 46 2.83 15.11 1.19
N MET A 47 3.31 13.87 1.31
CA MET A 47 4.75 13.59 1.34
C MET A 47 5.34 13.52 -0.07
N ASP A 48 6.40 14.29 -0.33
CA ASP A 48 7.13 14.26 -1.61
C ASP A 48 7.89 12.94 -1.87
N ALA A 49 8.19 12.20 -0.79
CA ALA A 49 8.96 10.96 -0.86
C ALA A 49 8.50 9.98 0.21
N LEU A 50 8.20 8.75 -0.21
CA LEU A 50 7.72 7.69 0.68
C LEU A 50 8.89 6.87 1.27
N PRO A 51 8.79 6.42 2.55
CA PRO A 51 9.78 5.54 3.13
C PRO A 51 9.91 4.22 2.36
N ARG A 52 11.09 3.94 1.80
CA ARG A 52 11.38 2.73 1.01
C ARG A 52 10.93 1.44 1.69
N LEU A 53 11.14 1.32 3.00
CA LEU A 53 10.77 0.11 3.75
C LEU A 53 9.26 -0.12 3.73
N GLY A 54 8.46 0.93 3.90
CA GLY A 54 7.00 0.83 3.81
C GLY A 54 6.56 0.44 2.40
N VAL A 55 7.12 1.10 1.37
CA VAL A 55 6.81 0.81 -0.04
C VAL A 55 7.13 -0.65 -0.39
N ASN A 56 8.27 -1.17 0.06
CA ASN A 56 8.63 -2.58 -0.15
C ASN A 56 7.58 -3.53 0.44
N VAL A 57 7.01 -3.21 1.61
CA VAL A 57 5.94 -4.02 2.20
C VAL A 57 4.68 -3.94 1.34
N LEU A 58 4.27 -2.74 0.92
CA LEU A 58 3.05 -2.56 0.11
C LEU A 58 3.07 -3.40 -1.16
N VAL A 59 4.19 -3.43 -1.89
CA VAL A 59 4.32 -4.22 -3.13
C VAL A 59 4.29 -5.73 -2.90
N ASP A 60 4.63 -6.19 -1.69
CA ASP A 60 4.63 -7.61 -1.33
C ASP A 60 3.26 -8.12 -0.88
N ILE A 61 2.38 -7.25 -0.37
CA ILE A 61 1.11 -7.64 0.27
C ILE A 61 0.22 -8.42 -0.71
N VAL A 62 -0.19 -7.79 -1.81
CA VAL A 62 -1.14 -8.36 -2.78
C VAL A 62 -0.66 -9.71 -3.34
N PRO A 63 0.54 -9.82 -3.95
CA PRO A 63 0.97 -11.09 -4.52
C PRO A 63 1.14 -12.19 -3.47
N THR A 64 1.57 -11.84 -2.24
CA THR A 64 1.71 -12.82 -1.17
C THR A 64 0.35 -13.35 -0.71
N VAL A 65 -0.64 -12.48 -0.51
CA VAL A 65 -1.98 -12.89 -0.05
C VAL A 65 -2.73 -13.64 -1.13
N ASP A 66 -2.64 -13.20 -2.39
CA ASP A 66 -3.28 -13.88 -3.53
C ASP A 66 -2.75 -15.31 -3.70
N ALA A 67 -1.44 -15.51 -3.59
CA ALA A 67 -0.83 -16.83 -3.64
C ALA A 67 -1.34 -17.78 -2.53
N MET A 68 -1.78 -17.26 -1.38
CA MET A 68 -2.34 -18.08 -0.30
C MET A 68 -3.71 -18.64 -0.65
N THR A 69 -4.46 -18.06 -1.58
CA THR A 69 -5.79 -18.57 -1.98
C THR A 69 -5.72 -20.03 -2.46
N MET A 70 -4.62 -20.41 -3.11
CA MET A 70 -4.37 -21.77 -3.60
C MET A 70 -4.09 -22.79 -2.48
N SER A 71 -3.73 -22.32 -1.29
CA SER A 71 -3.37 -23.16 -0.13
C SER A 71 -4.59 -23.53 0.73
N TYR A 72 -5.74 -22.91 0.49
CA TYR A 72 -6.95 -23.11 1.29
C TYR A 72 -8.13 -23.58 0.43
N PRO A 73 -8.98 -24.48 0.96
CA PRO A 73 -10.27 -24.75 0.34
C PRO A 73 -11.27 -23.61 0.61
N ALA A 74 -12.34 -23.57 -0.19
CA ALA A 74 -13.50 -22.76 0.15
C ALA A 74 -14.12 -23.24 1.49
N PRO A 75 -14.65 -22.34 2.33
CA PRO A 75 -14.89 -20.90 2.07
C PRO A 75 -13.69 -20.00 2.39
N THR A 76 -12.60 -20.54 2.94
CA THR A 76 -11.45 -19.74 3.40
C THR A 76 -10.73 -19.07 2.24
N SER A 77 -10.51 -19.76 1.13
CA SER A 77 -9.90 -19.15 -0.06
C SER A 77 -10.72 -18.00 -0.63
N SER A 78 -12.06 -18.08 -0.58
CA SER A 78 -12.94 -16.97 -0.98
C SER A 78 -12.74 -15.74 -0.10
N LYS A 79 -12.65 -15.91 1.23
CA LYS A 79 -12.37 -14.80 2.16
C LYS A 79 -10.99 -14.18 1.92
N ILE A 80 -9.99 -15.01 1.65
CA ILE A 80 -8.64 -14.53 1.29
C ILE A 80 -8.73 -13.72 -0.02
N GLY A 81 -9.46 -14.21 -1.02
CA GLY A 81 -9.66 -13.50 -2.28
C GLY A 81 -10.37 -12.15 -2.10
N GLU A 82 -11.43 -12.09 -1.30
CA GLU A 82 -12.10 -10.82 -0.93
C GLU A 82 -11.11 -9.85 -0.26
N ALA A 83 -10.28 -10.36 0.66
CA ALA A 83 -9.26 -9.57 1.32
C ALA A 83 -8.18 -9.03 0.37
N VAL A 84 -7.84 -9.76 -0.71
CA VAL A 84 -6.88 -9.28 -1.74
C VAL A 84 -7.40 -8.01 -2.41
N PHE A 85 -8.66 -7.99 -2.83
CA PHE A 85 -9.26 -6.82 -3.47
C PHE A 85 -9.28 -5.61 -2.53
N GLU A 86 -9.72 -5.81 -1.29
CA GLU A 86 -9.76 -4.73 -0.29
C GLU A 86 -8.34 -4.22 0.05
N LEU A 87 -7.35 -5.10 0.16
CA LEU A 87 -5.96 -4.67 0.39
C LEU A 87 -5.39 -3.90 -0.80
N GLN A 88 -5.74 -4.29 -2.03
CA GLN A 88 -5.30 -3.57 -3.23
C GLN A 88 -5.85 -2.13 -3.25
N GLU A 89 -7.11 -1.93 -2.88
CA GLU A 89 -7.72 -0.60 -2.78
C GLU A 89 -7.02 0.26 -1.72
N LEU A 90 -6.81 -0.28 -0.50
CA LEU A 90 -6.13 0.43 0.58
C LEU A 90 -4.67 0.79 0.24
N ILE A 91 -3.97 -0.10 -0.46
CA ILE A 91 -2.59 0.15 -0.92
C ILE A 91 -2.56 1.26 -1.98
N ALA A 92 -3.52 1.27 -2.90
CA ALA A 92 -3.63 2.33 -3.90
C ALA A 92 -3.87 3.69 -3.25
N GLU A 93 -4.69 3.75 -2.20
CA GLU A 93 -4.91 4.97 -1.41
C GLU A 93 -3.63 5.47 -0.72
N CYS A 94 -2.79 4.57 -0.19
CA CYS A 94 -1.53 4.95 0.47
C CYS A 94 -0.58 5.72 -0.44
N VAL A 95 -0.61 5.45 -1.75
CA VAL A 95 0.32 5.99 -2.74
C VAL A 95 -0.35 6.96 -3.73
N ALA A 96 -1.63 7.26 -3.52
CA ALA A 96 -2.36 8.19 -4.36
C ALA A 96 -1.78 9.60 -4.22
N LEU A 97 -1.51 10.26 -5.35
CA LEU A 97 -1.21 11.68 -5.38
C LEU A 97 -2.49 12.47 -5.12
N SER A 98 -2.38 13.59 -4.40
CA SER A 98 -3.52 14.50 -4.25
C SER A 98 -3.78 15.24 -5.56
N GLU A 99 -5.02 15.68 -5.81
CA GLU A 99 -5.37 16.48 -7.01
C GLU A 99 -4.49 17.74 -7.14
N GLN A 100 -3.96 18.27 -6.03
CA GLN A 100 -3.06 19.42 -5.98
C GLN A 100 -1.65 19.10 -6.49
N ASP A 101 -1.18 17.86 -6.37
CA ASP A 101 0.14 17.45 -6.85
C ASP A 101 0.18 17.28 -8.38
N VAL A 102 -0.98 16.99 -8.98
CA VAL A 102 -1.13 16.80 -10.43
C VAL A 102 -1.00 18.13 -11.19
N GLU A 103 -1.50 19.23 -10.61
CA GLU A 103 -1.43 20.58 -11.20
C GLU A 103 0.01 21.13 -11.27
N TYR A 104 0.90 20.72 -10.37
CA TYR A 104 2.32 21.11 -10.39
C TYR A 104 3.13 20.40 -11.48
N VAL A 105 2.77 19.18 -11.86
CA VAL A 105 3.48 18.40 -12.90
C VAL A 105 3.23 18.99 -14.29
N GLU A 106 2.00 19.43 -14.58
CA GLU A 106 1.67 20.03 -15.88
C GLU A 106 2.39 21.37 -16.12
N ASN A 107 2.61 22.17 -15.06
CA ASN A 107 3.28 23.46 -15.15
C ASN A 107 4.81 23.37 -15.37
N LEU A 108 5.44 22.23 -15.09
CA LEU A 108 6.86 21.99 -15.36
C LEU A 108 7.12 21.56 -16.83
N SER A 109 6.09 21.16 -17.56
CA SER A 109 6.18 20.76 -18.98
C SER A 109 6.30 21.95 -19.94
N ASP A 110 5.91 23.16 -19.51
CA ASP A 110 5.77 24.32 -20.40
C ASP A 110 6.90 25.37 -20.24
N GLY A 111 7.88 25.06 -19.38
CA GLY A 111 8.96 25.98 -18.98
C GLY A 111 10.26 25.91 -19.80
N SER A 112 10.27 25.32 -21.00
CA SER A 112 11.46 25.41 -21.88
C SER A 112 11.49 26.78 -22.56
N SER A 113 12.00 27.75 -21.81
CA SER A 113 12.40 29.09 -22.27
C SER A 113 13.56 28.95 -23.26
N ASP A 114 13.25 28.82 -24.54
CA ASP A 114 14.14 29.30 -25.62
C ASP A 114 13.99 30.82 -25.68
N SER A 115 14.67 31.50 -24.77
CA SER A 115 14.99 32.92 -24.88
C SER A 115 16.46 33.03 -25.24
N ASP A 116 16.77 32.89 -26.53
CA ASP A 116 18.06 33.34 -27.05
C ASP A 116 17.96 34.86 -27.33
N PRO A 117 18.85 35.69 -26.76
CA PRO A 117 18.76 37.14 -26.81
C PRO A 117 19.32 37.68 -28.12
N SER A 118 18.74 38.81 -28.54
CA SER A 118 19.03 39.59 -29.76
C SER A 118 20.50 39.66 -30.21
N ALA A 119 20.71 39.58 -31.53
CA ALA A 119 21.58 40.46 -32.31
C ALA A 119 21.16 40.49 -33.78
#